data_AF-A0A833FY86-F1
#
_entry.id   AF-A0A833FY86-F1
#
_cell.length_a   1.000
_cell.length_b   1.000
_cell.length_c   1.000
_cell.angle_alpha   90.00
_cell.angle_beta   90.00
_cell.angle_gamma   90.00
#
_symmetry.space_group_name_H-M   'P 1'
#
loop_
_entity.id
_entity.type
_entity.pdbx_description
1 polymer ?
#
loop_
_entity_poly.entity_id
_entity_poly.type
_entity_poly.pdbx_seq_one_letter_code
_entity_poly.pdbx_strand_id
1 'polypeptide(L)'
;MKQGKISPNSKTSHRYEDPFKRVFRFFLGNPLKTSAQNKESLGFILGLPILAVDALSSIAYASEEILLGLSILGTSYFSFSVPIAFAIVILIVTLVVSYMQTVTAYPNGGGAYTVSRDHLGSKWALVAASSLLIDYVLTVAVSVAAGVRAIISAFPLFAHSATYISILIISVLTWINLRGIRESAVFVSFPVYAFILFMFLLSVSGVFIGIATPTIASHMEGVDDPVLNFAALLVILRAFAGGYSNDGC
;
A
#
# COMPACT_ATOMS: atom_id res chain seq x y z
N MET A 1 13.81 -61.43 -39.93
CA MET A 1 14.07 -60.46 -38.84
C MET A 1 12.73 -59.92 -38.33
N LYS A 2 12.21 -60.46 -37.22
CA LYS A 2 11.01 -59.96 -36.54
C LYS A 2 11.47 -59.06 -35.38
N GLN A 3 11.16 -57.77 -35.43
CA GLN A 3 11.43 -56.86 -34.32
C GLN A 3 10.41 -57.10 -33.20
N GLY A 4 10.91 -57.39 -32.00
CA GLY A 4 10.13 -57.53 -30.80
C GLY A 4 9.59 -56.18 -30.31
N LYS A 5 8.28 -56.11 -30.11
CA LYS A 5 7.60 -55.03 -29.38
C LYS A 5 8.01 -55.09 -27.91
N ILE A 6 8.74 -54.09 -27.44
CA ILE A 6 8.90 -53.81 -26.01
C ILE A 6 7.76 -52.86 -25.62
N SER A 7 6.81 -53.35 -24.83
CA SER A 7 5.78 -52.53 -24.18
C SER A 7 6.34 -52.01 -22.85
N PRO A 8 6.33 -50.69 -22.57
CA PRO A 8 6.65 -50.20 -21.25
C PRO A 8 5.41 -50.36 -20.35
N ASN A 9 5.59 -51.24 -19.38
CA ASN A 9 4.73 -51.53 -18.25
C ASN A 9 4.32 -50.24 -17.50
N SER A 10 3.08 -49.78 -17.68
CA SER A 10 2.50 -48.68 -16.90
C SER A 10 2.04 -49.20 -15.53
N LYS A 11 3.00 -49.49 -14.64
CA LYS A 11 2.69 -49.66 -13.22
C LYS A 11 2.46 -48.28 -12.61
N THR A 12 1.19 -48.02 -12.36
CA THR A 12 0.63 -46.97 -11.50
C THR A 12 1.51 -46.72 -10.28
N SER A 13 2.27 -45.63 -10.30
CA SER A 13 2.88 -45.10 -9.09
C SER A 13 1.74 -44.57 -8.22
N HIS A 14 1.33 -45.36 -7.24
CA HIS A 14 0.59 -44.85 -6.09
C HIS A 14 1.52 -43.88 -5.37
N ARG A 15 1.51 -42.63 -5.83
CA ARG A 15 2.18 -41.51 -5.21
C ARG A 15 1.49 -41.31 -3.87
N TYR A 16 2.13 -41.75 -2.80
CA TYR A 16 1.80 -41.33 -1.44
C TYR A 16 1.86 -39.80 -1.44
N GLU A 17 0.70 -39.14 -1.57
CA GLU A 17 0.61 -37.71 -1.32
C GLU A 17 0.68 -37.54 0.19
N ASP A 18 1.77 -36.91 0.65
CA ASP A 18 1.96 -36.59 2.06
C ASP A 18 0.67 -35.97 2.61
N PRO A 19 0.13 -36.44 3.76
CA PRO A 19 -1.09 -35.85 4.34
C PRO A 19 -0.92 -34.34 4.57
N PHE A 20 0.32 -33.92 4.83
CA PHE A 20 0.74 -32.53 4.89
C PHE A 20 0.50 -31.76 3.58
N LYS A 21 0.86 -32.34 2.43
CA LYS A 21 0.58 -31.77 1.10
C LYS A 21 -0.92 -31.72 0.79
N ARG A 22 -1.71 -32.65 1.32
CA ARG A 22 -3.17 -32.67 1.12
C ARG A 22 -3.87 -31.56 1.92
N VAL A 23 -3.45 -31.35 3.17
CA VAL A 23 -3.91 -30.23 4.00
C VAL A 23 -3.43 -28.90 3.42
N PHE A 24 -2.16 -28.81 3.00
CA PHE A 24 -1.65 -27.63 2.29
C PHE A 24 -2.38 -27.38 0.97
N ARG A 25 -2.70 -28.40 0.17
CA ARG A 25 -3.44 -28.23 -1.10
C ARG A 25 -4.91 -27.90 -0.86
N PHE A 26 -5.48 -28.31 0.27
CA PHE A 26 -6.81 -27.89 0.70
C PHE A 26 -6.82 -26.41 1.15
N PHE A 27 -5.78 -25.96 1.87
CA PHE A 27 -5.67 -24.56 2.33
C PHE A 27 -5.16 -23.58 1.27
N LEU A 28 -4.18 -23.96 0.44
CA LEU A 28 -3.51 -23.12 -0.57
C LEU A 28 -4.07 -23.32 -1.99
N GLY A 29 -4.91 -24.33 -2.24
CA GLY A 29 -5.40 -24.64 -3.59
C GLY A 29 -4.36 -25.33 -4.49
N ASN A 30 -4.74 -25.55 -5.75
CA ASN A 30 -3.84 -26.14 -6.74
C ASN A 30 -2.83 -25.09 -7.24
N PRO A 31 -1.53 -25.43 -7.36
CA PRO A 31 -0.52 -24.50 -7.88
C PRO A 31 -0.92 -24.04 -9.29
N LEU A 32 -1.01 -22.72 -9.47
CA LEU A 32 -1.29 -22.11 -10.76
C LEU A 32 -0.18 -22.49 -11.76
N LYS A 33 -0.56 -23.17 -12.85
CA LYS A 33 0.35 -23.47 -13.95
C LYS A 33 0.81 -22.14 -14.56
N THR A 34 2.09 -21.82 -14.40
CA THR A 34 2.79 -20.65 -14.98
C THR A 34 2.54 -20.49 -16.49
N SER A 35 2.16 -21.56 -17.20
CA SER A 35 1.87 -21.56 -18.63
C SER A 35 0.52 -20.94 -19.04
N ALA A 36 -0.39 -20.62 -18.11
CA ALA A 36 -1.73 -20.09 -18.41
C ALA A 36 -1.93 -18.60 -18.08
N GLN A 37 -0.88 -17.90 -17.64
CA GLN A 37 -0.91 -16.51 -17.18
C GLN A 37 -0.44 -15.50 -18.26
N ASN A 38 -0.03 -16.00 -19.43
CA ASN A 38 0.72 -15.24 -20.43
C ASN A 38 -0.14 -14.58 -21.52
N LYS A 39 -1.46 -14.43 -21.34
CA LYS A 39 -2.32 -13.89 -22.43
C LYS A 39 -3.62 -13.18 -22.06
N GLU A 40 -3.85 -12.86 -20.79
CA GLU A 40 -4.97 -11.99 -20.42
C GLU A 40 -4.41 -10.75 -19.72
N SER A 41 -4.11 -9.73 -20.51
CA SER A 41 -3.98 -8.37 -19.99
C SER A 41 -5.32 -8.01 -19.35
N LEU A 42 -5.35 -7.80 -18.03
CA LEU A 42 -6.51 -7.19 -17.38
C LEU A 42 -6.78 -5.86 -18.10
N GLY A 43 -8.02 -5.67 -18.57
CA GLY A 43 -8.42 -4.42 -19.20
C GLY A 43 -8.18 -3.24 -18.25
N PHE A 44 -7.90 -2.06 -18.80
CA PHE A 44 -7.56 -0.84 -18.06
C PHE A 44 -8.47 -0.58 -16.85
N ILE A 45 -9.78 -0.84 -16.99
CA ILE A 45 -10.80 -0.64 -15.94
C ILE A 45 -10.62 -1.59 -14.75
N LEU A 46 -10.17 -2.83 -14.97
CA LEU A 46 -9.93 -3.81 -13.90
C LEU A 46 -8.50 -3.75 -13.37
N GLY A 47 -7.55 -3.31 -14.19
CA GLY A 47 -6.14 -3.17 -13.80
C GLY A 47 -5.87 -1.93 -12.95
N LEU A 48 -6.52 -0.80 -13.26
CA LEU A 48 -6.29 0.47 -12.57
C LEU A 48 -6.58 0.39 -11.05
N PRO A 49 -7.70 -0.19 -10.58
CA PRO A 49 -7.99 -0.27 -9.15
C PRO A 49 -6.94 -1.08 -8.40
N ILE A 50 -6.52 -2.22 -8.95
CA ILE A 50 -5.54 -3.12 -8.33
C ILE A 50 -4.19 -2.43 -8.18
N LEU A 51 -3.76 -1.67 -9.19
CA LEU A 51 -2.50 -0.92 -9.17
C LEU A 51 -2.59 0.34 -8.29
N ALA A 52 -3.78 0.91 -8.13
CA ALA A 52 -3.99 2.13 -7.35
C ALA A 52 -4.18 1.88 -5.85
N VAL A 53 -4.45 0.64 -5.42
CA VAL A 53 -4.75 0.31 -4.01
C VAL A 53 -3.66 0.80 -3.06
N ASP A 54 -2.39 0.57 -3.38
CA ASP A 54 -1.28 0.96 -2.51
C ASP A 54 -1.22 2.50 -2.34
N ALA A 55 -1.39 3.24 -3.44
CA ALA A 55 -1.42 4.70 -3.41
C ALA A 55 -2.66 5.24 -2.65
N LEU A 56 -3.83 4.63 -2.85
CA LEU A 56 -5.07 5.02 -2.18
C LEU A 56 -5.01 4.76 -0.67
N SER A 57 -4.40 3.64 -0.27
CA SER A 57 -4.12 3.32 1.13
C SER A 57 -3.31 4.44 1.78
N SER A 58 -2.23 4.89 1.12
CA SER A 58 -1.40 5.99 1.63
C SER A 58 -2.17 7.28 1.85
N ILE A 59 -3.07 7.64 0.93
CA ILE A 59 -3.91 8.84 1.07
C ILE A 59 -4.86 8.71 2.26
N ALA A 60 -5.41 7.51 2.52
CA ALA A 60 -6.38 7.29 3.57
C ALA A 60 -5.86 7.62 4.98
N TYR A 61 -4.58 7.34 5.27
CA TYR A 61 -3.98 7.63 6.58
C TYR A 61 -3.09 8.88 6.59
N ALA A 62 -2.44 9.24 5.48
CA ALA A 62 -1.47 10.34 5.48
C ALA A 62 -2.10 11.70 5.78
N SER A 63 -3.34 11.95 5.33
CA SER A 63 -4.02 13.21 5.61
C SER A 63 -4.26 13.45 7.10
N GLU A 64 -4.66 12.40 7.84
CA GLU A 64 -4.88 12.48 9.28
C GLU A 64 -3.55 12.68 10.03
N GLU A 65 -2.51 11.92 9.66
CA GLU A 65 -1.21 11.97 10.31
C GLU A 65 -0.50 13.33 10.15
N ILE A 66 -0.65 14.00 9.01
CA ILE A 66 -0.13 15.38 8.82
C ILE A 66 -0.82 16.34 9.80
N LEU A 67 -2.14 16.26 9.94
CA LEU A 67 -2.90 17.15 10.83
C LEU A 67 -2.60 16.86 12.31
N LEU A 68 -2.50 15.59 12.70
CA LEU A 68 -2.09 15.19 14.04
C LEU A 68 -0.67 15.68 14.35
N GLY A 69 0.27 15.54 13.42
CA GLY A 69 1.63 16.04 13.56
C GLY A 69 1.69 17.55 13.77
N LEU A 70 0.92 18.31 12.99
CA LEU A 70 0.80 19.76 13.16
C LEU A 70 0.07 20.15 14.46
N SER A 71 -0.88 19.34 14.93
CA SER A 71 -1.63 19.63 16.15
C SER A 71 -0.76 19.70 17.40
N ILE A 72 0.36 18.96 17.41
CA ILE A 72 1.36 18.99 18.48
C ILE A 72 2.04 20.36 18.57
N LEU A 73 2.19 21.07 17.45
CA LEU A 73 2.77 22.42 17.40
C LEU A 73 1.75 23.52 17.72
N GLY A 74 0.46 23.19 17.74
CA GLY A 74 -0.64 24.12 17.99
C GLY A 74 -1.37 24.53 16.71
N THR A 75 -2.58 25.07 16.90
CA THR A 75 -3.53 25.39 15.82
C THR A 75 -3.01 26.43 14.83
N SER A 76 -2.08 27.28 15.23
CA SER A 76 -1.42 28.28 14.37
C SER A 76 -0.66 27.64 13.19
N TYR A 77 -0.23 26.38 13.33
CA TYR A 77 0.55 25.68 12.30
C TYR A 77 -0.32 24.96 11.27
N PHE A 78 -1.65 24.88 11.45
CA PHE A 78 -2.54 24.24 10.48
C PHE A 78 -2.51 24.89 9.10
N SER A 79 -2.15 26.17 8.99
CA SER A 79 -1.96 26.83 7.69
C SER A 79 -0.78 26.30 6.89
N PHE A 80 0.18 25.60 7.50
CA PHE A 80 1.26 24.92 6.78
C PHE A 80 0.79 23.64 6.07
N SER A 81 -0.39 23.11 6.37
CA SER A 81 -0.95 21.93 5.70
C SER A 81 -1.11 22.13 4.18
N VAL A 82 -1.51 23.33 3.73
CA VAL A 82 -1.72 23.64 2.30
C VAL A 82 -0.38 23.71 1.53
N PRO A 83 0.64 24.46 1.99
CA PRO A 83 1.98 24.39 1.40
C PRO A 83 2.58 22.98 1.37
N ILE A 84 2.40 22.20 2.44
CA ILE A 84 2.85 20.80 2.53
C ILE A 84 2.17 19.96 1.45
N ALA A 85 0.85 20.06 1.31
CA ALA A 85 0.10 19.36 0.28
C ALA A 85 0.59 19.72 -1.13
N PHE A 86 0.86 21.00 -1.40
CA PHE A 86 1.39 21.44 -2.70
C PHE A 86 2.79 20.86 -2.99
N ALA A 87 3.66 20.83 -1.98
CA ALA A 87 4.98 20.19 -2.10
C ALA A 87 4.87 18.69 -2.40
N ILE A 88 3.93 17.98 -1.77
CA ILE A 88 3.64 16.57 -2.04
C ILE A 88 3.14 16.37 -3.47
N VAL A 89 2.24 17.24 -3.96
CA VAL A 89 1.76 17.17 -5.35
C VAL A 89 2.91 17.32 -6.35
N ILE A 90 3.81 18.29 -6.14
CA ILE A 90 5.00 18.47 -6.98
C ILE A 90 5.88 17.21 -6.98
N LEU A 91 6.10 16.63 -5.78
CA LEU A 91 6.86 15.40 -5.62
C LEU A 91 6.22 14.26 -6.43
N ILE A 92 4.91 14.05 -6.31
CA ILE A 92 4.18 13.02 -7.05
C ILE A 92 4.29 13.24 -8.56
N VAL A 93 4.13 14.48 -9.05
CA VAL A 93 4.26 14.80 -10.48
C VAL A 93 5.66 14.44 -10.97
N THR A 94 6.70 14.75 -10.20
CA THR A 94 8.09 14.43 -10.55
C THR A 94 8.30 12.91 -10.59
N LEU A 95 7.75 12.16 -9.62
CA LEU A 95 7.80 10.70 -9.62
C LEU A 95 7.07 10.10 -10.83
N VAL A 96 5.88 10.60 -11.18
CA VAL A 96 5.13 10.13 -12.35
C VAL A 96 5.93 10.34 -13.63
N VAL A 97 6.52 11.52 -13.82
CA VAL A 97 7.39 11.78 -14.98
C VAL A 97 8.60 10.85 -15.01
N SER A 98 9.25 10.62 -13.87
CA SER A 98 10.38 9.69 -13.75
C SER A 98 10.00 8.25 -14.07
N TYR A 99 8.83 7.77 -13.60
CA TYR A 99 8.33 6.44 -13.91
C TYR A 99 7.94 6.30 -15.38
N MET A 100 7.33 7.33 -15.99
CA MET A 100 7.01 7.31 -17.42
C MET A 100 8.29 7.18 -18.28
N GLN A 101 9.35 7.91 -17.94
CA GLN A 101 10.64 7.79 -18.60
C GLN A 101 11.22 6.38 -18.45
N THR A 102 11.17 5.83 -17.22
CA THR A 102 11.70 4.50 -16.91
C THR A 102 10.96 3.39 -17.66
N VAL A 103 9.62 3.41 -17.66
CA VAL A 103 8.78 2.42 -18.36
C VAL A 103 9.01 2.47 -19.87
N THR A 104 9.21 3.68 -20.42
CA THR A 104 9.51 3.84 -21.86
C THR A 104 10.90 3.31 -22.22
N ALA A 105 11.88 3.51 -21.35
CA ALA A 105 13.25 3.00 -21.55
C ALA A 105 13.34 1.47 -21.35
N TYR A 106 12.47 0.86 -20.55
CA TYR A 106 12.48 -0.56 -20.20
C TYR A 106 11.15 -1.28 -20.55
N PRO A 107 10.80 -1.42 -21.84
CA PRO A 107 9.50 -1.94 -22.29
C PRO A 107 9.29 -3.44 -21.99
N ASN A 108 10.36 -4.20 -21.79
CA ASN A 108 10.29 -5.62 -21.44
C ASN A 108 10.13 -5.87 -19.93
N GLY A 109 9.89 -4.82 -19.14
CA GLY A 109 9.82 -4.88 -17.69
C GLY A 109 11.20 -4.65 -17.05
N GLY A 110 11.37 -3.49 -16.44
CA GLY A 110 12.55 -3.13 -15.68
C GLY A 110 12.15 -2.43 -14.39
N GLY A 111 12.01 -3.19 -13.31
CA GLY A 111 11.82 -2.61 -11.98
C GLY A 111 13.11 -1.96 -11.46
N ALA A 112 13.05 -1.35 -10.28
CA ALA A 112 14.20 -0.68 -9.65
C ALA A 112 15.48 -1.53 -9.65
N TYR A 113 15.36 -2.85 -9.44
CA TYR A 113 16.50 -3.77 -9.54
C TYR A 113 17.18 -3.77 -10.91
N THR A 114 16.43 -3.90 -12.00
CA THR A 114 16.98 -3.96 -13.36
C THR A 114 17.65 -2.64 -13.72
N VAL A 115 16.99 -1.52 -13.42
CA VAL A 115 17.51 -0.18 -13.70
C VAL A 115 18.81 0.08 -12.91
N SER A 116 18.83 -0.24 -11.61
CA SER A 116 20.04 -0.09 -10.78
C SER A 116 21.16 -1.03 -11.20
N ARG A 117 20.85 -2.26 -11.63
CA ARG A 117 21.86 -3.21 -12.09
C ARG A 117 22.57 -2.73 -13.34
N ASP A 118 21.83 -2.18 -14.29
CA ASP A 118 22.39 -1.78 -15.59
C ASP A 118 23.24 -0.51 -15.48
N HIS A 119 22.94 0.39 -14.53
CA HIS A 119 23.65 1.67 -14.38
C HIS A 119 24.69 1.72 -13.26
N LEU A 120 24.43 1.05 -12.13
CA LEU A 120 25.25 1.12 -10.93
C LEU A 120 25.97 -0.19 -10.62
N GLY A 121 25.48 -1.31 -11.17
CA GLY A 121 26.04 -2.64 -10.98
C GLY A 121 25.37 -3.45 -9.87
N SER A 122 25.84 -4.68 -9.69
CA SER A 122 25.15 -5.72 -8.89
C SER A 122 24.95 -5.33 -7.41
N LYS A 123 25.96 -4.72 -6.77
CA LYS A 123 25.88 -4.35 -5.35
C LYS A 123 24.72 -3.40 -5.06
N TRP A 124 24.56 -2.35 -5.87
CA TRP A 124 23.50 -1.35 -5.71
C TRP A 124 22.13 -1.90 -6.13
N ALA A 125 22.08 -2.79 -7.11
CA ALA A 125 20.87 -3.51 -7.47
C ALA A 125 20.33 -4.35 -6.30
N LEU A 126 21.21 -5.04 -5.56
CA LEU A 126 20.81 -5.81 -4.37
C LEU A 126 20.25 -4.91 -3.26
N VAL A 127 20.82 -3.70 -3.07
CA VAL A 127 20.27 -2.70 -2.15
C VAL A 127 18.87 -2.27 -2.59
N ALA A 128 18.68 -1.97 -3.88
CA ALA A 128 17.37 -1.62 -4.43
C ALA A 128 16.33 -2.74 -4.25
N ALA A 129 16.70 -3.99 -4.51
CA ALA A 129 15.82 -5.15 -4.28
C ALA A 129 15.49 -5.33 -2.80
N SER A 130 16.46 -5.18 -1.91
CA SER A 130 16.25 -5.31 -0.46
C SER A 130 15.31 -4.21 0.05
N SER A 131 15.49 -2.97 -0.42
CA SER A 131 14.60 -1.86 -0.11
C SER A 131 13.17 -2.15 -0.57
N LEU A 132 12.99 -2.69 -1.77
CA LEU A 132 11.67 -3.03 -2.31
C LEU A 132 10.95 -4.10 -1.46
N LEU A 133 11.68 -5.10 -0.98
CA LEU A 133 11.11 -6.12 -0.09
C LEU A 133 10.65 -5.54 1.25
N ILE A 134 11.45 -4.63 1.83
CA ILE A 134 11.10 -3.94 3.07
C ILE A 134 9.87 -3.05 2.85
N ASP A 135 9.84 -2.31 1.74
CA ASP A 135 8.72 -1.45 1.36
C ASP A 135 7.41 -2.24 1.25
N TYR A 136 7.43 -3.42 0.63
CA TYR A 136 6.24 -4.28 0.56
C TYR A 136 5.76 -4.76 1.92
N VAL A 137 6.67 -5.16 2.82
CA VAL A 137 6.30 -5.59 4.18
C VAL A 137 5.75 -4.42 4.98
N LEU A 138 6.39 -3.25 4.89
CA LEU A 138 6.00 -2.06 5.62
C LEU A 138 4.64 -1.54 5.13
N THR A 139 4.40 -1.53 3.81
CA THR A 139 3.13 -1.11 3.22
C THR A 139 1.98 -1.94 3.79
N VAL A 140 2.09 -3.28 3.78
CA VAL A 140 1.04 -4.15 4.35
C VAL A 140 0.85 -3.87 5.85
N ALA A 141 1.94 -3.72 6.60
CA ALA A 141 1.86 -3.47 8.04
C ALA A 141 1.16 -2.13 8.37
N VAL A 142 1.56 -1.04 7.69
CA VAL A 142 1.00 0.30 7.90
C VAL A 142 -0.46 0.34 7.45
N SER A 143 -0.80 -0.22 6.29
CA SER A 143 -2.17 -0.29 5.79
C SER A 143 -3.11 -1.02 6.75
N VAL A 144 -2.69 -2.17 7.29
CA VAL A 144 -3.51 -2.93 8.25
C VAL A 144 -3.64 -2.17 9.57
N ALA A 145 -2.56 -1.58 10.08
CA ALA A 145 -2.62 -0.78 11.31
C ALA A 145 -3.58 0.41 11.18
N ALA A 146 -3.50 1.15 10.07
CA ALA A 146 -4.41 2.26 9.77
C ALA A 146 -5.86 1.77 9.61
N GLY A 147 -6.07 0.65 8.91
CA GLY A 147 -7.40 0.04 8.75
C GLY A 147 -8.02 -0.38 10.09
N VAL A 148 -7.24 -0.96 10.99
CA VAL A 148 -7.69 -1.32 12.33
C VAL A 148 -7.98 -0.09 13.19
N ARG A 149 -7.19 0.99 13.08
CA ARG A 149 -7.50 2.28 13.72
C ARG A 149 -8.85 2.83 13.25
N ALA A 150 -9.14 2.75 11.95
CA ALA A 150 -10.44 3.15 11.41
C ALA A 150 -11.61 2.31 11.97
N ILE A 151 -11.42 0.98 12.11
CA ILE A 151 -12.41 0.09 12.73
C ILE A 151 -12.65 0.46 14.19
N ILE A 152 -11.58 0.71 14.96
CA ILE A 152 -11.68 1.07 16.38
C ILE A 152 -12.35 2.43 16.56
N SER A 153 -12.10 3.38 15.66
CA SER A 153 -12.78 4.69 15.63
C SER A 153 -14.30 4.53 15.48
N ALA A 154 -14.75 3.59 14.64
CA ALA A 154 -16.17 3.27 14.51
C ALA A 154 -16.73 2.42 15.67
N PHE A 155 -15.91 1.53 16.24
CA PHE A 155 -16.30 0.57 17.27
C PHE A 155 -15.27 0.54 18.42
N PRO A 156 -15.36 1.46 19.39
CA PRO A 156 -14.35 1.62 20.44
C PRO A 156 -14.15 0.40 21.35
N LEU A 157 -15.13 -0.51 21.42
CA LEU A 157 -15.02 -1.75 22.20
C LEU A 157 -13.85 -2.65 21.77
N PHE A 158 -13.37 -2.52 20.53
CA PHE A 158 -12.28 -3.33 20.00
C PHE A 158 -10.87 -2.78 20.31
N ALA A 159 -10.75 -1.63 21.00
CA ALA A 159 -9.46 -0.99 21.26
C ALA A 159 -8.43 -1.91 21.93
N HIS A 160 -8.85 -2.69 22.92
CA HIS A 160 -7.97 -3.63 23.64
C HIS A 160 -7.54 -4.85 22.81
N SER A 161 -8.23 -5.10 21.68
CA SER A 161 -7.98 -6.24 20.80
C SER A 161 -7.33 -5.84 19.47
N ALA A 162 -6.85 -4.59 19.34
CA ALA A 162 -6.29 -4.04 18.11
C ALA A 162 -5.23 -4.96 17.48
N THR A 163 -4.25 -5.40 18.28
CA THR A 163 -3.16 -6.28 17.81
C THR A 163 -3.68 -7.61 17.28
N TYR A 164 -4.63 -8.23 17.98
CA TYR A 164 -5.22 -9.51 17.56
C TYR A 164 -6.01 -9.37 16.27
N ILE A 165 -6.75 -8.27 16.10
CA ILE A 165 -7.48 -7.95 14.87
C ILE A 165 -6.50 -7.75 13.71
N SER A 166 -5.41 -7.01 13.93
CA SER A 166 -4.37 -6.81 12.90
C SER A 166 -3.75 -8.14 12.45
N ILE A 167 -3.37 -9.01 13.38
CA ILE A 167 -2.80 -10.34 13.06
C ILE A 167 -3.83 -11.19 12.31
N LEU A 168 -5.10 -11.16 12.72
CA LEU A 168 -6.18 -11.87 12.04
C LEU A 168 -6.35 -11.39 10.60
N ILE A 169 -6.38 -10.08 10.37
CA ILE A 169 -6.49 -9.49 9.03
C ILE A 169 -5.31 -9.89 8.15
N ILE A 170 -4.07 -9.77 8.66
CA ILE A 170 -2.87 -10.19 7.90
C ILE A 170 -2.93 -11.68 7.56
N SER A 171 -3.39 -12.52 8.50
CA SER A 171 -3.53 -13.97 8.29
C SER A 171 -4.56 -14.28 7.20
N VAL A 172 -5.70 -13.58 7.21
CA VAL A 172 -6.74 -13.69 6.19
C VAL A 172 -6.24 -13.21 4.83
N LEU A 173 -5.58 -12.06 4.76
CA LEU A 173 -4.97 -11.55 3.52
C LEU A 173 -3.94 -12.53 2.97
N THR A 174 -3.09 -13.09 3.82
CA THR A 174 -2.11 -14.11 3.44
C THR A 174 -2.81 -15.33 2.86
N TRP A 175 -3.85 -15.82 3.53
CA TRP A 175 -4.63 -16.96 3.06
C TRP A 175 -5.30 -16.70 1.69
N ILE A 176 -5.90 -15.52 1.52
CA ILE A 176 -6.51 -15.11 0.24
C ILE A 176 -5.45 -15.04 -0.87
N ASN A 177 -4.29 -14.44 -0.60
CA ASN A 177 -3.19 -14.34 -1.56
C ASN A 177 -2.65 -15.71 -1.98
N LEU A 178 -2.59 -16.66 -1.04
CA LEU A 178 -2.14 -18.02 -1.33
C LEU A 178 -3.14 -18.84 -2.14
N ARG A 179 -4.45 -18.61 -1.99
CA ARG A 179 -5.52 -19.40 -2.65
C ARG A 179 -5.66 -19.13 -4.16
N GLY A 180 -5.02 -18.08 -4.67
CA GLY A 180 -5.02 -17.75 -6.10
C GLY A 180 -6.20 -16.86 -6.50
N ILE A 181 -5.88 -15.60 -6.78
CA ILE A 181 -6.81 -14.46 -6.87
C ILE A 181 -7.45 -14.34 -8.27
N ARG A 182 -7.56 -15.43 -9.04
CA ARG A 182 -7.88 -15.34 -10.48
C ARG A 182 -9.30 -14.83 -10.76
N GLU A 183 -10.24 -14.94 -9.81
CA GLU A 183 -11.61 -14.41 -9.91
C GLU A 183 -11.84 -13.10 -9.12
N SER A 184 -10.82 -12.59 -8.42
CA SER A 184 -10.98 -11.56 -7.37
C SER A 184 -10.74 -10.11 -7.83
N ALA A 185 -10.33 -9.88 -9.07
CA ALA A 185 -10.13 -8.51 -9.59
C ALA A 185 -11.40 -7.67 -9.52
N VAL A 186 -12.56 -8.26 -9.82
CA VAL A 186 -13.87 -7.59 -9.75
C VAL A 186 -14.28 -7.31 -8.30
N PHE A 187 -14.07 -8.28 -7.40
CA PHE A 187 -14.40 -8.14 -5.98
C PHE A 187 -13.57 -7.04 -5.30
N VAL A 188 -12.29 -6.92 -5.64
CA VAL A 188 -11.39 -5.87 -5.12
C VAL A 188 -11.68 -4.50 -5.74
N SER A 189 -12.16 -4.45 -6.99
CA SER A 189 -12.44 -3.17 -7.66
C SER A 189 -13.61 -2.41 -7.03
N PHE A 190 -14.64 -3.11 -6.55
CA PHE A 190 -15.82 -2.48 -5.94
C PHE A 190 -15.49 -1.57 -4.72
N PRO A 191 -14.82 -2.06 -3.66
CA PRO A 191 -14.48 -1.22 -2.51
C PRO A 191 -13.55 -0.06 -2.87
N VAL A 192 -12.66 -0.25 -3.86
CA VAL A 192 -11.76 0.80 -4.34
C VAL A 192 -12.54 1.96 -4.97
N TYR A 193 -13.47 1.67 -5.88
CA TYR A 193 -14.28 2.72 -6.50
C TYR A 193 -15.23 3.39 -5.50
N ALA A 194 -15.79 2.64 -4.55
CA ALA A 194 -16.59 3.19 -3.47
C ALA A 194 -15.76 4.16 -2.61
N PHE A 195 -14.54 3.78 -2.24
CA PHE A 195 -13.62 4.64 -1.49
C PHE A 195 -13.31 5.94 -2.23
N ILE A 196 -12.99 5.87 -3.53
CA ILE A 196 -12.74 7.06 -4.37
C ILE A 196 -13.96 7.99 -4.38
N LEU A 197 -15.16 7.43 -4.58
CA LEU A 197 -16.41 8.18 -4.59
C LEU A 197 -16.67 8.88 -3.25
N PHE A 198 -16.55 8.16 -2.12
CA PHE A 198 -16.76 8.75 -0.80
C PHE A 198 -15.72 9.82 -0.46
N MET A 199 -14.45 9.60 -0.78
CA MET A 199 -13.41 10.62 -0.60
C MET A 199 -13.69 11.87 -1.42
N PHE A 200 -14.14 11.71 -2.67
CA PHE A 200 -14.53 12.85 -3.50
C PHE A 200 -15.72 13.63 -2.89
N LEU A 201 -16.77 12.92 -2.47
CA LEU A 201 -17.94 13.55 -1.84
C LEU A 201 -17.59 14.28 -0.53
N LEU A 202 -16.76 13.67 0.33
CA LEU A 202 -16.29 14.28 1.56
C LEU A 202 -15.42 15.52 1.29
N SER A 203 -14.54 15.45 0.30
CA SER A 203 -13.70 16.59 -0.07
C SER A 203 -14.53 17.76 -0.61
N VAL A 204 -15.50 17.50 -1.51
CA VAL A 204 -16.34 18.55 -2.10
C VAL A 204 -17.27 19.16 -1.05
N SER A 205 -17.91 18.33 -0.22
CA SER A 205 -18.77 18.81 0.86
C SER A 205 -17.97 19.59 1.92
N GLY A 206 -16.77 19.14 2.27
CA GLY A 206 -15.87 19.87 3.17
C GLY A 206 -15.49 21.26 2.66
N VAL A 207 -15.15 21.38 1.38
CA VAL A 207 -14.88 22.69 0.75
C VAL A 207 -16.12 23.56 0.73
N PHE A 208 -17.28 23.02 0.36
CA PHE A 208 -18.53 23.77 0.30
C PHE A 208 -18.94 24.30 1.68
N ILE A 209 -18.87 23.47 2.72
CA ILE A 209 -19.11 23.88 4.11
C ILE A 209 -18.09 24.92 4.55
N GLY A 210 -16.80 24.71 4.27
CA GLY A 210 -15.74 25.67 4.63
C GLY A 210 -15.92 27.06 4.02
N ILE A 211 -16.45 27.15 2.79
CA ILE A 211 -16.79 28.42 2.14
C ILE A 211 -18.07 29.01 2.75
N ALA A 212 -19.07 28.19 3.10
CA ALA A 212 -20.36 28.61 3.64
C ALA A 212 -20.31 29.06 5.10
N THR A 213 -19.39 28.50 5.91
CA THR A 213 -19.15 28.88 7.31
C THR A 213 -17.69 29.32 7.51
N PRO A 214 -17.36 30.60 7.30
CA PRO A 214 -16.03 31.14 7.57
C PRO A 214 -15.83 31.33 9.09
N THR A 215 -15.67 30.23 9.81
CA THR A 215 -15.25 30.17 11.22
C THR A 215 -14.21 29.06 11.26
N ILE A 216 -12.91 29.25 11.52
CA ILE A 216 -12.23 30.05 12.54
C ILE A 216 -10.88 30.48 11.95
N ALA A 217 -10.70 31.77 11.69
CA ALA A 217 -9.40 32.37 11.43
C ALA A 217 -9.19 33.44 12.51
N SER A 218 -8.97 33.01 13.74
CA SER A 218 -8.63 33.94 14.81
C SER A 218 -7.68 33.28 15.79
N HIS A 219 -6.55 33.94 16.00
CA HIS A 219 -5.41 33.64 16.88
C HIS A 219 -4.28 32.89 16.20
N MET A 220 -3.67 33.56 15.21
CA MET A 220 -2.25 33.40 14.92
C MET A 220 -1.49 34.44 15.72
N GLU A 221 -1.11 34.11 16.95
CA GLU A 221 0.06 34.74 17.57
C GLU A 221 1.23 33.78 17.36
N GLY A 222 2.21 34.23 16.57
CA GLY A 222 3.48 33.54 16.42
C GLY A 222 4.25 33.66 17.73
N VAL A 223 4.60 32.53 18.34
CA VAL A 223 5.54 32.52 19.46
C VAL A 223 6.93 32.71 18.85
N ASP A 224 7.46 33.94 18.91
CA ASP A 224 8.80 34.34 18.48
C ASP A 224 9.87 33.79 19.45
N ASP A 225 9.99 32.46 19.55
CA ASP A 225 11.04 31.83 20.34
C ASP A 225 12.00 31.01 19.44
N PRO A 226 13.26 31.44 19.24
CA PRO A 226 14.21 30.83 18.31
C PRO A 226 14.50 29.34 18.57
N VAL A 227 14.37 28.89 19.83
CA VAL A 227 14.57 27.49 20.22
C VAL A 227 13.37 26.63 19.79
N LEU A 228 12.17 27.20 19.76
CA LEU A 228 10.96 26.56 19.23
C LEU A 228 11.04 26.35 17.72
N ASN A 229 11.75 27.21 16.98
CA ASN A 229 11.79 27.18 15.52
C ASN A 229 12.51 25.95 14.93
N PHE A 230 13.60 25.48 15.54
CA PHE A 230 14.27 24.26 15.05
C PHE A 230 13.45 23.01 15.38
N ALA A 231 12.85 22.95 16.57
CA ALA A 231 11.95 21.87 16.96
C ALA A 231 10.67 21.86 16.10
N ALA A 232 10.09 23.03 15.83
CA ALA A 232 8.94 23.18 14.94
C ALA A 232 9.29 22.79 13.50
N LEU A 233 10.47 23.19 13.00
CA LEU A 233 10.96 22.74 11.69
C LEU A 233 11.10 21.22 11.63
N LEU A 234 11.68 20.59 12.67
CA LEU A 234 11.79 19.14 12.75
C LEU A 234 10.43 18.45 12.82
N VAL A 235 9.45 19.03 13.50
CA VAL A 235 8.09 18.48 13.58
C VAL A 235 7.32 18.69 12.28
N ILE A 236 7.52 19.80 11.57
CA ILE A 236 6.98 20.02 10.22
C ILE A 236 7.61 19.05 9.23
N LEU A 237 8.93 18.84 9.28
CA LEU A 237 9.62 17.83 8.48
C LEU A 237 9.14 16.42 8.84
N ARG A 238 8.90 16.15 10.13
CA ARG A 238 8.35 14.88 10.62
C ARG A 238 6.92 14.64 10.13
N ALA A 239 6.09 15.68 10.12
CA ALA A 239 4.73 15.63 9.58
C ALA A 239 4.76 15.43 8.06
N PHE A 240 5.69 16.07 7.34
CA PHE A 240 5.91 15.83 5.92
C PHE A 240 6.42 14.40 5.62
N ALA A 241 7.25 13.83 6.50
CA ALA A 241 7.83 12.49 6.33
C ALA A 241 6.88 11.32 6.66
N GLY A 242 5.66 11.57 7.17
CA GLY A 242 4.63 10.53 7.29
C GLY A 242 4.79 9.54 8.46
N GLY A 243 5.40 9.97 9.58
CA GLY A 243 5.17 9.42 10.93
C GLY A 243 5.71 8.01 11.28
N TYR A 244 6.33 7.88 12.47
CA TYR A 244 5.99 6.83 13.46
C TYR A 244 6.52 7.13 14.88
N SER A 245 5.84 6.47 15.84
CA SER A 245 5.98 6.38 17.31
C SER A 245 5.63 7.61 18.14
N ASN A 246 4.42 7.56 18.70
CA ASN A 246 4.11 8.16 19.99
C ASN A 246 3.31 7.09 20.76
N ASP A 247 3.98 6.01 21.16
CA ASP A 247 3.43 5.09 22.16
C ASP A 247 3.61 5.79 23.51
N GLY A 248 2.56 6.48 23.93
CA GLY A 248 2.45 7.11 25.23
C GLY A 248 1.03 6.96 25.73
N CYS A 249 0.70 5.75 26.19
CA CYS A 249 -0.51 5.35 26.92
C CYS A 249 -1.87 5.59 26.24
#